data_AF-A0A532T523-F1
#
_entry.id   AF-A0A532T523-F1
#
_cell.length_a   1.000
_cell.length_b   1.000
_cell.length_c   1.000
_cell.angle_alpha   90.00
_cell.angle_beta   90.00
_cell.angle_gamma   90.00
#
_symmetry.space_group_name_H-M   'P 1'
#
loop_
_entity.id
_entity.type
_entity.pdbx_description
1 polymer ?
#
loop_
_entity_poly.entity_id
_entity_poly.type
_entity_poly.pdbx_seq_one_letter_code
_entity_poly.pdbx_strand_id
1 'polypeptide(L)'
;MKLFSTKKRDENLHYTLQTSFQGVKGDISKIFEWLNYLYNKTIQQEKVIHHLQKQIMYVPKSSEELRQLMDSYYSITPLENKVDRLNSKVDSLYQSQRTVLSLKYQIEHIQARIETLSKSSSVNHLIPQIERINTKIEELNEEQKTIKNSIEQQQLEKPDPNVPPIHLKEKLIRKIARSSKEHIKTIIRTLIMKYGKISALQLRDILVEEQALCSKSTFYRLLEELEQDHDISVIHEKKEKKYVYDTLKVK
;
A
#
# COMPACT_ATOMS: atom_id res chain seq x y z
N MET A 1 37.02 -17.91 -16.68
CA MET A 1 35.88 -17.88 -15.73
C MET A 1 36.27 -17.60 -14.25
N LYS A 2 37.44 -17.02 -13.92
CA LYS A 2 37.83 -16.73 -12.51
C LYS A 2 37.65 -15.26 -12.06
N LEU A 3 37.35 -14.33 -12.97
CA LEU A 3 37.22 -12.89 -12.70
C LEU A 3 35.88 -12.48 -12.04
N PHE A 4 34.84 -13.29 -12.14
CA PHE A 4 33.53 -12.97 -11.55
C PHE A 4 33.43 -13.33 -10.05
N SER A 5 34.28 -14.23 -9.55
CA SER A 5 34.26 -14.60 -8.12
C SER A 5 34.99 -13.61 -7.22
N THR A 6 35.96 -12.87 -7.77
CA THR A 6 36.69 -11.81 -7.05
C THR A 6 35.82 -10.58 -6.85
N LYS A 7 35.09 -10.15 -7.88
CA LYS A 7 34.19 -8.99 -7.78
C LYS A 7 33.08 -9.18 -6.74
N LYS A 8 32.47 -10.37 -6.69
CA LYS A 8 31.47 -10.71 -5.67
C LYS A 8 32.07 -10.79 -4.25
N ARG A 9 33.34 -11.18 -4.13
CA ARG A 9 34.08 -11.16 -2.86
C ARG A 9 34.36 -9.73 -2.40
N ASP A 10 34.74 -8.86 -3.30
CA ASP A 10 35.02 -7.45 -2.99
C ASP A 10 33.73 -6.72 -2.57
N GLU A 11 32.60 -6.97 -3.25
CA GLU A 11 31.29 -6.43 -2.86
C GLU A 11 30.86 -6.93 -1.47
N ASN A 12 31.03 -8.23 -1.18
CA ASN A 12 30.74 -8.79 0.13
C ASN A 12 31.67 -8.22 1.23
N LEU A 13 32.95 -8.00 0.91
CA LEU A 13 33.90 -7.37 1.81
C LEU A 13 33.47 -5.94 2.13
N HIS A 14 33.15 -5.14 1.10
CA HIS A 14 32.67 -3.78 1.27
C HIS A 14 31.38 -3.71 2.10
N TYR A 15 30.42 -4.59 1.83
CA TYR A 15 29.18 -4.67 2.61
C TYR A 15 29.45 -5.03 4.08
N THR A 16 30.31 -6.01 4.32
CA THR A 16 30.68 -6.44 5.69
C THR A 16 31.39 -5.31 6.42
N LEU A 17 32.36 -4.65 5.76
CA LEU A 17 33.11 -3.53 6.32
C LEU A 17 32.17 -2.37 6.67
N GLN A 18 31.27 -2.01 5.76
CA GLN A 18 30.28 -0.95 5.95
C GLN A 18 29.36 -1.27 7.14
N THR A 19 28.87 -2.51 7.22
CA THR A 19 28.01 -2.95 8.33
C THR A 19 28.75 -2.89 9.65
N SER A 20 30.01 -3.35 9.70
CA SER A 20 30.86 -3.26 10.89
C SER A 20 31.12 -1.81 11.31
N PHE A 21 31.45 -0.92 10.37
CA PHE A 21 31.65 0.51 10.67
C PHE A 21 30.38 1.19 11.16
N GLN A 22 29.22 0.81 10.61
CA GLN A 22 27.94 1.34 11.05
C GLN A 22 27.56 0.84 12.44
N GLY A 23 27.89 -0.41 12.76
CA GLY A 23 27.82 -0.97 14.12
C GLY A 23 28.68 -0.19 15.11
N VAL A 24 29.97 -0.02 14.80
CA VAL A 24 30.92 0.76 15.63
C VAL A 24 30.43 2.20 15.82
N LYS A 25 29.91 2.83 14.77
CA LYS A 25 29.32 4.19 14.86
C LYS A 25 28.12 4.23 15.81
N GLY A 26 27.25 3.23 15.76
CA GLY A 26 26.14 3.07 16.69
C GLY A 26 26.61 2.90 18.13
N ASP A 27 27.63 2.08 18.35
CA ASP A 27 28.18 1.83 19.68
C ASP A 27 28.88 3.06 20.26
N ILE A 28 29.65 3.80 19.44
CA ILE A 28 30.22 5.09 19.83
C ILE A 28 29.12 6.06 20.26
N SER A 29 28.00 6.12 19.53
CA SER A 29 26.88 7.01 19.86
C SER A 29 26.27 6.65 21.22
N LYS A 30 26.03 5.36 21.48
CA LYS A 30 25.58 4.88 22.79
C LYS A 30 26.58 5.22 23.89
N ILE A 31 27.87 5.01 23.67
CA ILE A 31 28.91 5.34 24.66
C ILE A 31 28.85 6.83 25.01
N PHE A 32 28.66 7.72 24.04
CA PHE A 32 28.47 9.15 24.31
C PHE A 32 27.20 9.45 25.11
N GLU A 33 26.08 8.79 24.82
CA GLU A 33 24.86 8.92 25.61
C GLU A 33 25.08 8.49 27.07
N TRP A 34 25.73 7.34 27.28
CA TRP A 34 26.09 6.85 28.60
C TRP A 34 27.07 7.77 29.33
N LEU A 35 28.08 8.29 28.62
CA LEU A 35 29.04 9.24 29.18
C LEU A 35 28.32 10.51 29.66
N ASN A 36 27.41 11.04 28.86
CA ASN A 36 26.63 12.22 29.21
C ASN A 36 25.68 11.94 30.39
N TYR A 37 25.02 10.78 30.39
CA TYR A 37 24.19 10.35 31.53
C TYR A 37 25.01 10.25 32.82
N LEU A 38 26.17 9.59 32.77
CA LEU A 38 27.05 9.40 33.93
C LEU A 38 27.58 10.74 34.43
N TYR A 39 28.02 11.63 33.53
CA TYR A 39 28.47 12.98 33.88
C TYR A 39 27.38 13.76 34.63
N ASN A 40 26.17 13.80 34.10
CA ASN A 40 25.04 14.49 34.75
C ASN A 40 24.71 13.88 36.11
N LYS A 41 24.80 12.55 36.23
CA LYS A 41 24.56 11.85 37.48
C LYS A 41 25.62 12.18 38.53
N THR A 42 26.89 12.25 38.14
CA THR A 42 27.99 12.66 39.02
C THR A 42 27.78 14.08 39.54
N ILE A 43 27.40 15.03 38.69
CA ILE A 43 27.09 16.40 39.12
C ILE A 43 25.94 16.43 40.14
N GLN A 44 24.89 15.65 39.91
CA GLN A 44 23.77 15.57 40.86
C GLN A 44 24.21 14.98 42.20
N GLN A 45 25.05 13.95 42.19
CA GLN A 45 25.58 13.34 43.40
C GLN A 45 26.49 14.31 44.17
N GLU A 46 27.36 15.05 43.50
CA GLU A 46 28.20 16.07 44.14
C GLU A 46 27.37 17.17 44.82
N LYS A 47 26.28 17.62 44.18
CA LYS A 47 25.35 18.59 44.80
C LYS A 47 24.71 18.03 46.07
N VAL A 48 24.29 16.77 46.06
CA VAL A 48 23.72 16.11 47.24
C VAL A 48 24.76 15.97 48.35
N ILE A 49 25.97 15.52 48.00
CA ILE A 49 27.07 15.39 48.96
C ILE A 49 27.39 16.74 49.61
N HIS A 50 27.51 17.80 48.80
CA HIS A 50 27.77 19.14 49.31
C HIS A 50 26.65 19.64 50.24
N HIS A 51 25.39 19.36 49.88
CA HIS A 51 24.25 19.69 50.72
C HIS A 51 24.27 18.93 52.06
N LEU A 52 24.55 17.63 52.02
CA LEU A 52 24.66 16.79 53.22
C LEU A 52 25.83 17.22 54.10
N GLN A 53 26.98 17.54 53.52
CA GLN A 53 28.12 18.10 54.24
C GLN A 53 27.74 19.40 54.96
N LYS A 54 27.01 20.29 54.28
CA LYS A 54 26.50 21.53 54.88
C LYS A 54 25.53 21.26 56.04
N GLN A 55 24.66 20.25 55.92
CA GLN A 55 23.74 19.85 56.99
C GLN A 55 24.47 19.22 58.18
N ILE A 56 25.47 18.36 57.94
CA ILE A 56 26.27 17.71 59.00
C ILE A 56 27.11 18.74 59.77
N MET A 57 27.65 19.75 59.08
CA MET A 57 28.41 20.83 59.72
C MET A 57 27.52 21.85 60.44
N TYR A 58 26.20 21.81 60.24
CA TYR A 58 25.28 22.70 60.92
C TYR A 58 25.04 22.23 62.36
N VAL A 59 25.54 23.02 63.32
CA VAL A 59 25.19 22.85 64.73
C VAL A 59 24.04 23.81 65.05
N PRO A 60 22.88 23.32 65.53
CA PRO A 60 21.76 24.18 65.91
C PRO A 60 22.21 25.17 66.99
N LYS A 61 21.96 26.46 66.77
CA LYS A 61 22.45 27.52 67.68
C LYS A 61 21.42 27.88 68.75
N SER A 62 20.17 27.45 68.59
CA SER A 62 19.07 27.72 69.52
C SER A 62 18.29 26.45 69.84
N SER A 63 17.68 26.42 71.03
CA SER A 63 16.81 25.31 71.46
C SER A 63 15.57 25.15 70.58
N GLU A 64 15.13 26.22 69.92
CA GLU A 64 13.96 26.22 69.04
C GLU A 64 14.29 25.61 67.67
N GLU A 65 15.48 25.87 67.13
CA GLU A 65 15.99 25.17 65.95
C GLU A 65 16.14 23.67 66.18
N LEU A 66 16.60 23.27 67.38
CA LEU A 66 16.76 21.87 67.75
C LEU A 66 15.41 21.15 67.82
N ARG A 67 14.37 21.85 68.29
CA ARG A 67 12.99 21.35 68.31
C ARG A 67 12.42 21.21 66.90
N GLN A 68 12.58 22.23 66.03
CA GLN A 68 12.17 22.15 64.63
C GLN A 68 12.89 21.04 63.86
N LEU A 69 14.17 20.80 64.16
CA LEU A 69 14.94 19.70 63.57
C LEU A 69 14.38 18.34 63.98
N MET A 70 14.11 18.14 65.28
CA MET A 70 13.44 16.93 65.77
C MET A 70 12.07 16.74 65.11
N ASP A 71 11.25 17.78 65.07
CA ASP A 71 9.91 17.70 64.47
C ASP A 71 9.99 17.37 62.96
N SER A 72 11.00 17.87 62.25
CA SER A 72 11.24 17.51 60.85
C SER A 72 11.71 16.07 60.66
N TYR A 73 12.54 15.54 61.57
CA TYR A 73 13.08 14.18 61.51
C TYR A 73 12.02 13.12 61.83
N TYR A 74 11.08 13.46 62.72
CA TYR A 74 9.92 12.62 63.02
C TYR A 74 8.70 12.93 62.14
N SER A 75 8.81 13.88 61.19
CA SER A 75 7.71 14.17 60.28
C SER A 75 7.48 13.00 59.33
N ILE A 76 6.27 12.44 59.37
CA ILE A 76 5.86 11.34 58.49
C ILE A 76 5.50 11.84 57.07
N THR A 77 5.40 13.15 56.89
CA THR A 77 4.97 13.84 55.67
C THR A 77 5.76 13.45 54.41
N PRO A 78 7.09 13.20 54.43
CA PRO A 78 7.82 12.71 53.26
C PRO A 78 7.40 11.28 52.85
N LEU A 79 7.06 10.43 53.82
CA LEU A 79 6.54 9.08 53.57
C LEU A 79 5.12 9.14 53.03
N GLU A 80 4.26 10.00 53.58
CA GLU A 80 2.90 10.24 53.08
C GLU A 80 2.92 10.70 51.62
N ASN A 81 3.73 11.71 51.31
CA ASN A 81 3.90 12.19 49.93
C ASN A 81 4.40 11.09 48.97
N LYS A 82 5.25 10.18 49.46
CA LYS A 82 5.73 9.04 48.67
C LYS A 82 4.62 8.02 48.44
N VAL A 83 3.79 7.75 49.45
CA VAL A 83 2.61 6.91 49.35
C VAL A 83 1.60 7.50 48.35
N ASP A 84 1.35 8.80 48.39
CA ASP A 84 0.42 9.46 47.45
C ASP A 84 0.91 9.40 46.00
N ARG A 85 2.22 9.60 45.79
CA ARG A 85 2.83 9.43 44.47
C ARG A 85 2.74 7.99 43.97
N LEU A 86 2.93 7.01 44.86
CA LEU A 86 2.79 5.60 44.52
C LEU A 86 1.33 5.25 44.18
N ASN A 87 0.36 5.75 44.96
CA ASN A 87 -1.06 5.57 44.69
C ASN A 87 -1.45 6.16 43.33
N SER A 88 -1.03 7.39 43.05
CA SER A 88 -1.24 8.03 41.75
C SER A 88 -0.65 7.21 40.60
N LYS A 89 0.53 6.61 40.80
CA LYS A 89 1.16 5.74 39.82
C LYS A 89 0.40 4.43 39.64
N VAL A 90 -0.11 3.84 40.72
CA VAL A 90 -0.96 2.64 40.69
C VAL A 90 -2.25 2.91 39.91
N ASP A 91 -2.90 4.05 40.13
CA ASP A 91 -4.11 4.45 39.39
C ASP A 91 -3.84 4.58 37.88
N SER A 92 -2.72 5.23 37.52
CA SER A 92 -2.31 5.34 36.11
C SER A 92 -2.07 3.98 35.45
N LEU A 93 -1.53 3.01 36.20
CA LEU A 93 -1.33 1.65 35.72
C LEU A 93 -2.65 0.90 35.52
N TYR A 94 -3.60 1.04 36.45
CA TYR A 94 -4.94 0.48 36.29
C TYR A 94 -5.65 1.04 35.05
N GLN A 95 -5.48 2.33 34.77
CA GLN A 95 -6.07 2.95 33.59
C GLN A 95 -5.41 2.44 32.30
N SER A 96 -4.08 2.35 32.28
CA SER A 96 -3.33 1.74 31.16
C SER A 96 -3.75 0.29 30.92
N GLN A 97 -3.98 -0.49 31.99
CA GLN A 97 -4.43 -1.88 31.89
C GLN A 97 -5.81 -1.98 31.24
N ARG A 98 -6.74 -1.07 31.57
CA ARG A 98 -8.07 -1.02 30.92
C ARG A 98 -7.97 -0.79 29.42
N THR A 99 -7.11 0.13 28.99
CA THR A 99 -6.88 0.36 27.56
C THR A 99 -6.29 -0.87 26.86
N VAL A 100 -5.37 -1.59 27.50
CA VAL A 100 -4.81 -2.83 26.95
C VAL A 100 -5.89 -3.91 26.76
N LEU A 101 -6.78 -4.07 27.74
CA LEU A 101 -7.90 -5.02 27.63
C LEU A 101 -8.85 -4.66 26.48
N SER A 102 -9.16 -3.38 26.31
CA SER A 102 -9.98 -2.92 25.18
C SER A 102 -9.32 -3.21 23.84
N LEU A 103 -8.02 -2.95 23.71
CA LEU A 103 -7.29 -3.24 22.47
C LEU A 103 -7.22 -4.74 22.20
N LYS A 104 -7.04 -5.56 23.24
CA LYS A 104 -7.06 -7.02 23.11
C LYS A 104 -8.38 -7.52 22.50
N TYR A 105 -9.51 -7.00 22.99
CA TYR A 105 -10.83 -7.36 22.44
C TYR A 105 -10.97 -6.95 20.98
N GLN A 106 -10.49 -5.77 20.60
CA GLN A 106 -10.51 -5.32 19.21
C GLN A 106 -9.64 -6.21 18.30
N ILE A 107 -8.46 -6.64 18.78
CA ILE A 107 -7.58 -7.55 18.04
C ILE A 107 -8.27 -8.90 17.84
N GLU A 108 -8.91 -9.47 18.86
CA GLU A 108 -9.65 -10.74 18.74
C GLU A 108 -10.77 -10.64 17.68
N HIS A 109 -11.51 -9.52 17.65
CA HIS A 109 -12.53 -9.28 16.63
C HIS A 109 -11.93 -9.16 15.21
N ILE A 110 -10.81 -8.46 15.07
CA ILE A 110 -10.10 -8.34 13.78
C ILE A 110 -9.58 -9.71 13.32
N GLN A 111 -9.03 -10.52 14.23
CA GLN A 111 -8.55 -11.87 13.92
C GLN A 111 -9.68 -12.77 13.44
N ALA A 112 -10.83 -12.78 14.13
CA ALA A 112 -12.01 -13.53 13.70
C ALA A 112 -12.50 -13.07 12.31
N ARG A 113 -12.45 -11.76 12.03
CA ARG A 113 -12.79 -11.22 10.72
C ARG A 113 -11.79 -11.61 9.64
N ILE A 114 -10.50 -11.66 9.94
CA ILE A 114 -9.47 -12.17 9.00
C ILE A 114 -9.72 -13.65 8.69
N GLU A 115 -10.04 -14.45 9.70
CA GLU A 115 -10.29 -15.88 9.52
C GLU A 115 -11.53 -16.14 8.64
N THR A 116 -12.61 -15.38 8.86
CA THR A 116 -13.81 -15.45 8.01
C THR A 116 -13.53 -15.00 6.58
N LEU A 117 -12.79 -13.91 6.38
CA LEU A 117 -12.38 -13.45 5.05
C LEU A 117 -11.45 -14.45 4.36
N SER A 118 -10.56 -15.11 5.09
CA SER A 118 -9.71 -16.17 4.56
C SER A 118 -10.54 -17.39 4.12
N LYS A 119 -11.61 -17.72 4.84
CA LYS A 119 -12.54 -18.80 4.47
C LYS A 119 -13.42 -18.41 3.27
N SER A 120 -13.89 -17.16 3.18
CA SER A 120 -14.71 -16.70 2.05
C SER A 120 -13.90 -16.41 0.78
N SER A 121 -12.64 -15.98 0.91
CA SER A 121 -11.71 -15.77 -0.22
C SER A 121 -11.05 -17.07 -0.68
N SER A 122 -11.55 -18.22 -0.24
CA SER A 122 -10.97 -19.54 -0.48
C SER A 122 -10.78 -19.79 -1.98
N VAL A 123 -9.55 -19.67 -2.46
CA VAL A 123 -9.11 -19.98 -3.84
C VAL A 123 -9.60 -21.37 -4.30
N ASN A 124 -9.97 -22.24 -3.36
CA ASN A 124 -10.56 -23.54 -3.61
C ASN A 124 -11.85 -23.52 -4.46
N HIS A 125 -12.62 -22.43 -4.51
CA HIS A 125 -13.76 -22.33 -5.44
C HIS A 125 -13.35 -21.96 -6.88
N LEU A 126 -12.18 -21.35 -7.05
CA LEU A 126 -11.62 -21.01 -8.36
C LEU A 126 -10.92 -22.21 -9.01
N ILE A 127 -10.35 -23.12 -8.22
CA ILE A 127 -9.71 -24.36 -8.72
C ILE A 127 -10.63 -25.16 -9.66
N PRO A 128 -11.86 -25.55 -9.27
CA PRO A 128 -12.74 -26.31 -10.15
C PRO A 128 -13.26 -25.47 -11.34
N GLN A 129 -13.31 -24.14 -11.24
CA GLN A 129 -13.62 -23.28 -12.38
C GLN A 129 -12.47 -23.25 -13.40
N ILE A 130 -11.22 -23.16 -12.92
CA ILE A 130 -10.02 -23.21 -13.75
C ILE A 130 -9.91 -24.56 -14.45
N GLU A 131 -10.17 -25.67 -13.75
CA GLU A 131 -10.19 -27.01 -14.36
C GLU A 131 -11.23 -27.11 -15.49
N ARG A 132 -12.46 -26.63 -15.28
CA ARG A 132 -13.50 -26.59 -16.32
C ARG A 132 -13.11 -25.72 -17.52
N ILE A 133 -12.42 -24.62 -17.29
CA ILE A 133 -11.93 -23.75 -18.37
C ILE A 133 -10.83 -24.47 -19.16
N ASN A 134 -9.89 -25.13 -18.46
CA ASN A 134 -8.81 -25.88 -19.11
C ASN A 134 -9.34 -27.04 -19.95
N THR A 135 -10.31 -27.81 -19.46
CA THR A 135 -10.94 -28.88 -20.27
C THR A 135 -11.63 -28.30 -21.51
N LYS A 136 -12.30 -27.14 -21.39
CA LYS A 136 -12.92 -26.48 -22.53
C LYS A 136 -11.90 -25.98 -23.55
N ILE A 137 -10.74 -25.51 -23.11
CA ILE A 137 -9.63 -25.11 -23.98
C ILE A 137 -9.09 -26.32 -24.76
N GLU A 138 -8.93 -27.47 -24.11
CA GLU A 138 -8.49 -28.70 -24.77
C GLU A 138 -9.49 -29.17 -25.84
N GLU A 139 -10.79 -29.19 -25.51
CA GLU A 139 -11.85 -29.51 -26.47
C GLU A 139 -11.81 -28.58 -27.69
N LEU A 140 -11.73 -27.26 -27.46
CA LEU A 140 -11.67 -26.27 -28.54
C LEU A 140 -10.40 -26.40 -29.39
N ASN A 141 -9.27 -26.79 -28.80
CA ASN A 141 -8.03 -27.03 -29.54
C ASN A 141 -8.14 -28.27 -30.45
N GLU A 142 -8.75 -29.35 -29.98
CA GLU A 142 -9.02 -30.52 -30.82
C GLU A 142 -10.04 -30.22 -31.92
N GLU A 143 -11.09 -29.44 -31.63
CA GLU A 143 -12.02 -28.94 -32.66
C GLU A 143 -11.28 -28.07 -33.70
N GLN A 144 -10.39 -27.17 -33.28
CA GLN A 144 -9.59 -26.39 -34.22
C GLN A 144 -8.67 -27.26 -35.07
N LYS A 145 -8.08 -28.30 -34.50
CA LYS A 145 -7.22 -29.24 -35.23
C LYS A 145 -8.01 -30.01 -36.28
N THR A 146 -9.20 -30.48 -35.95
CA THR A 146 -10.08 -31.17 -36.91
C THR A 146 -10.53 -30.22 -38.04
N ILE A 147 -10.96 -29.00 -37.70
CA ILE A 147 -11.33 -27.98 -38.70
C ILE A 147 -10.14 -27.63 -39.59
N LYS A 148 -8.95 -27.43 -39.03
CA LYS A 148 -7.73 -27.12 -39.79
C LYS A 148 -7.39 -28.24 -40.78
N ASN A 149 -7.47 -29.50 -40.34
CA ASN A 149 -7.26 -30.66 -41.20
C ASN A 149 -8.31 -30.73 -42.32
N SER A 150 -9.58 -30.44 -42.03
CA SER A 150 -10.64 -30.39 -43.05
C SER A 150 -10.44 -29.25 -44.06
N ILE A 151 -9.94 -28.08 -43.63
CA ILE A 151 -9.59 -26.98 -44.53
C ILE A 151 -8.39 -27.35 -45.41
N GLU A 152 -7.37 -28.02 -44.87
CA GLU A 152 -6.22 -28.51 -45.63
C GLU A 152 -6.64 -29.55 -46.69
N GLN A 153 -7.57 -30.44 -46.33
CA GLN A 153 -8.17 -31.40 -47.27
C GLN A 153 -8.99 -30.71 -48.38
N GLN A 154 -9.72 -29.64 -48.06
CA GLN A 154 -10.45 -28.84 -49.05
C GLN A 154 -9.54 -27.99 -49.95
N GLN A 155 -8.32 -27.65 -49.52
CA GLN A 155 -7.34 -26.93 -50.33
C GLN A 155 -6.52 -27.85 -51.27
N LEU A 156 -6.59 -29.17 -51.08
CA LEU A 156 -5.95 -30.16 -51.97
C LEU A 156 -6.83 -30.55 -53.18
N GLU A 157 -8.09 -30.14 -53.23
CA GLU A 157 -8.86 -30.08 -54.48
C GLU A 157 -8.48 -28.82 -55.24
N LYS A 158 -7.87 -29.01 -56.41
CA LYS A 158 -7.27 -27.98 -57.28
C LYS A 158 -8.17 -26.73 -57.45
N PRO A 159 -7.63 -25.51 -57.40
CA PRO A 159 -8.40 -24.32 -57.72
C PRO A 159 -8.63 -24.24 -59.24
N ASP A 160 -9.89 -24.17 -59.64
CA ASP A 160 -10.33 -23.69 -60.95
C ASP A 160 -9.95 -22.18 -61.06
N PRO A 161 -9.30 -21.70 -62.16
CA PRO A 161 -8.74 -20.35 -62.23
C PRO A 161 -9.74 -19.17 -62.21
N ASN A 162 -11.04 -19.39 -62.02
CA ASN A 162 -12.05 -18.39 -62.43
C ASN A 162 -13.05 -17.91 -61.36
N VAL A 163 -12.73 -18.00 -60.05
CA VAL A 163 -13.60 -17.42 -59.00
C VAL A 163 -12.82 -16.55 -58.01
N PRO A 164 -13.11 -15.24 -57.87
CA PRO A 164 -12.39 -14.34 -56.96
C PRO A 164 -12.84 -14.53 -55.49
N PRO A 165 -11.94 -14.86 -54.54
CA PRO A 165 -12.30 -15.10 -53.14
C PRO A 165 -12.05 -13.86 -52.27
N ILE A 166 -12.90 -12.83 -52.38
CA ILE A 166 -12.68 -11.56 -51.64
C ILE A 166 -13.86 -11.21 -50.70
N HIS A 167 -15.08 -11.66 -50.99
CA HIS A 167 -16.28 -11.14 -50.32
C HIS A 167 -16.52 -11.62 -48.87
N LEU A 168 -16.02 -12.81 -48.48
CA LEU A 168 -16.24 -13.37 -47.14
C LEU A 168 -15.23 -12.86 -46.11
N LYS A 169 -13.95 -12.76 -46.49
CA LYS A 169 -12.89 -12.21 -45.64
C LYS A 169 -13.19 -10.75 -45.29
N GLU A 170 -13.61 -9.96 -46.27
CA GLU A 170 -14.01 -8.57 -46.02
C GLU A 170 -15.21 -8.45 -45.07
N LYS A 171 -16.22 -9.33 -45.20
CA LYS A 171 -17.42 -9.27 -44.35
C LYS A 171 -17.09 -9.59 -42.89
N LEU A 172 -16.18 -10.53 -42.64
CA LEU A 172 -15.68 -10.86 -41.31
C LEU A 172 -14.80 -9.76 -40.73
N ILE A 173 -13.86 -9.20 -41.51
CA ILE A 173 -13.01 -8.09 -41.09
C ILE A 173 -13.86 -6.86 -40.73
N ARG A 174 -14.89 -6.54 -41.54
CA ARG A 174 -15.84 -5.45 -41.23
C ARG A 174 -16.63 -5.72 -39.95
N LYS A 175 -17.02 -6.97 -39.67
CA LYS A 175 -17.76 -7.34 -38.45
C LYS A 175 -16.88 -7.24 -37.19
N ILE A 176 -15.64 -7.67 -37.28
CA ILE A 176 -14.65 -7.57 -36.19
C ILE A 176 -14.33 -6.10 -35.90
N ALA A 177 -14.06 -5.30 -36.93
CA ALA A 177 -13.80 -3.87 -36.79
C ALA A 177 -15.01 -3.09 -36.23
N ARG A 178 -16.23 -3.49 -36.60
CA ARG A 178 -17.46 -2.91 -36.03
C ARG A 178 -17.63 -3.28 -34.55
N SER A 179 -17.31 -4.52 -34.19
CA SER A 179 -17.38 -5.00 -32.80
C SER A 179 -16.35 -4.30 -31.89
N SER A 180 -15.10 -4.15 -32.37
CA SER A 180 -14.05 -3.47 -31.60
C SER A 180 -14.37 -2.00 -31.37
N LYS A 181 -14.95 -1.32 -32.37
CA LYS A 181 -15.42 0.07 -32.26
C LYS A 181 -16.44 0.26 -31.11
N GLU A 182 -17.47 -0.57 -31.07
CA GLU A 182 -18.52 -0.49 -30.03
C GLU A 182 -17.99 -0.83 -28.65
N HIS A 183 -17.06 -1.79 -28.58
CA HIS A 183 -16.41 -2.14 -27.32
C HIS A 183 -15.64 -0.95 -26.73
N ILE A 184 -14.85 -0.26 -27.57
CA ILE A 184 -14.08 0.91 -27.14
C ILE A 184 -15.01 2.05 -26.70
N LYS A 185 -16.09 2.32 -27.46
CA LYS A 185 -17.13 3.30 -27.05
C LYS A 185 -17.71 2.97 -25.67
N THR A 186 -17.99 1.70 -25.41
CA THR A 186 -18.54 1.24 -24.13
C THR A 186 -17.57 1.47 -22.97
N ILE A 187 -16.27 1.22 -23.17
CA ILE A 187 -15.24 1.50 -22.15
C ILE A 187 -15.13 3.00 -21.89
N ILE A 188 -15.11 3.83 -22.94
CA ILE A 188 -15.09 5.30 -22.80
C ILE A 188 -16.27 5.77 -21.93
N ARG A 189 -17.49 5.31 -22.22
CA ARG A 189 -18.68 5.62 -21.41
C ARG A 189 -18.49 5.20 -19.95
N THR A 190 -18.00 3.99 -19.72
CA THR A 190 -17.80 3.43 -18.38
C THR A 190 -16.78 4.25 -17.56
N LEU A 191 -15.68 4.66 -18.19
CA LEU A 191 -14.66 5.48 -17.54
C LEU A 191 -15.19 6.88 -17.19
N ILE A 192 -15.92 7.52 -18.10
CA ILE A 192 -16.52 8.83 -17.85
C ILE A 192 -17.56 8.73 -16.71
N MET A 193 -18.40 7.70 -16.70
CA MET A 193 -19.34 7.45 -15.60
C MET A 193 -18.63 7.22 -14.26
N LYS A 194 -17.53 6.45 -14.25
CA LYS A 194 -16.79 6.11 -13.03
C LYS A 194 -16.11 7.32 -12.40
N TYR A 195 -15.50 8.18 -13.23
CA TYR A 195 -14.71 9.32 -12.75
C TYR A 195 -15.51 10.63 -12.71
N GLY A 196 -16.71 10.67 -13.29
CA GLY A 196 -17.61 11.82 -13.34
C GLY A 196 -17.13 12.94 -14.28
N LYS A 197 -15.89 13.40 -14.12
CA LYS A 197 -15.22 14.37 -15.00
C LYS A 197 -13.82 13.85 -15.34
N ILE A 198 -13.55 13.64 -16.62
CA ILE A 198 -12.24 13.16 -17.09
C ILE A 198 -11.78 13.96 -18.30
N SER A 199 -10.48 14.27 -18.39
CA SER A 199 -9.94 15.01 -19.54
C SER A 199 -9.68 14.10 -20.73
N ALA A 200 -9.69 14.69 -21.94
CA ALA A 200 -9.31 13.99 -23.17
C ALA A 200 -7.94 13.32 -23.07
N LEU A 201 -6.99 14.00 -22.40
CA LEU A 201 -5.63 13.53 -22.17
C LEU A 201 -5.62 12.28 -21.27
N GLN A 202 -6.33 12.32 -20.15
CA GLN A 202 -6.41 11.18 -19.24
C GLN A 202 -7.06 9.95 -19.89
N LEU A 203 -8.13 10.15 -20.66
CA LEU A 203 -8.75 9.06 -21.42
C LEU A 203 -7.80 8.48 -22.48
N ARG A 204 -7.03 9.34 -23.16
CA ARG A 204 -6.03 8.91 -24.14
C ARG A 204 -4.95 8.09 -23.47
N ASP A 205 -4.41 8.55 -22.34
CA ASP A 205 -3.31 7.88 -21.67
C ASP A 205 -3.75 6.48 -21.20
N ILE A 206 -4.96 6.35 -20.65
CA ILE A 206 -5.53 5.05 -20.26
C ILE A 206 -5.79 4.15 -21.49
N LEU A 207 -6.52 4.64 -22.50
CA LEU A 207 -7.02 3.77 -23.58
C LEU A 207 -5.98 3.48 -24.67
N VAL A 208 -5.10 4.45 -24.95
CA VAL A 208 -4.13 4.38 -26.05
C VAL A 208 -2.74 4.03 -25.55
N GLU A 209 -2.28 4.63 -24.45
CA GLU A 209 -0.90 4.43 -23.98
C GLU A 209 -0.79 3.23 -23.03
N GLU A 210 -1.70 3.08 -22.06
CA GLU A 210 -1.69 1.95 -21.11
C GLU A 210 -2.34 0.68 -21.68
N GLN A 211 -3.54 0.79 -22.24
CA GLN A 211 -4.32 -0.38 -22.68
C GLN A 211 -4.15 -0.72 -24.16
N ALA A 212 -3.54 0.17 -24.95
CA ALA A 212 -3.31 0.00 -26.40
C ALA A 212 -4.54 -0.48 -27.20
N LEU A 213 -5.76 -0.09 -26.78
CA LEU A 213 -7.02 -0.57 -27.35
C LEU A 213 -7.30 0.01 -28.75
N CYS A 214 -6.76 1.19 -29.05
CA CYS A 214 -6.85 1.81 -30.37
C CYS A 214 -5.73 2.80 -30.65
N SER A 215 -5.60 3.24 -31.91
CA SER A 215 -4.67 4.29 -32.30
C SER A 215 -5.13 5.67 -31.82
N LYS A 216 -4.19 6.61 -31.66
CA LYS A 216 -4.49 8.03 -31.33
C LYS A 216 -5.55 8.62 -32.28
N SER A 217 -5.46 8.32 -33.58
CA SER A 217 -6.41 8.82 -34.58
C SER A 217 -7.82 8.24 -34.42
N THR A 218 -7.92 6.94 -34.12
CA THR A 218 -9.18 6.25 -33.88
C THR A 218 -9.84 6.79 -32.60
N PHE A 219 -9.05 7.00 -31.55
CA PHE A 219 -9.52 7.53 -30.28
C PHE A 219 -10.24 8.89 -30.44
N TYR A 220 -9.61 9.87 -31.10
CA TYR A 220 -10.22 11.19 -31.27
C TYR A 220 -11.49 11.15 -32.14
N ARG A 221 -11.52 10.29 -33.18
CA ARG A 221 -12.73 10.08 -33.99
C ARG A 221 -13.87 9.49 -33.16
N LEU A 222 -13.58 8.53 -32.28
CA LEU A 222 -14.61 7.92 -31.44
C LEU A 222 -15.14 8.87 -30.37
N LEU A 223 -14.29 9.74 -29.82
CA LEU A 223 -14.72 10.80 -28.91
C LEU A 223 -15.63 11.82 -29.59
N GLU A 224 -15.28 12.25 -30.80
CA GLU A 224 -16.09 13.17 -31.59
C GLU A 224 -17.44 12.54 -31.98
N GLU A 225 -17.45 11.26 -32.35
CA GLU A 225 -18.69 10.53 -32.58
C GLU A 225 -19.56 10.43 -31.32
N LEU A 226 -18.98 10.17 -30.14
CA LEU A 226 -19.73 10.12 -28.89
C LEU A 226 -20.29 11.49 -28.47
N GLU A 227 -19.58 12.58 -28.80
CA GLU A 227 -20.03 13.96 -28.61
C GLU A 227 -21.20 14.28 -29.56
N GLN A 228 -21.13 13.84 -30.83
CA GLN A 228 -22.21 13.97 -31.81
C GLN A 228 -23.43 13.11 -31.46
N ASP A 229 -23.22 11.92 -30.89
CA ASP A 229 -24.29 11.00 -30.46
C ASP A 229 -25.00 11.50 -29.17
N HIS A 230 -24.56 12.64 -28.60
CA HIS A 230 -25.02 13.19 -27.31
C HIS A 230 -24.89 12.20 -26.13
N ASP A 231 -23.93 11.29 -26.20
CA ASP A 231 -23.64 10.34 -25.12
C ASP A 231 -22.75 10.95 -24.04
N ILE A 232 -21.99 11.99 -24.39
CA ILE A 232 -21.07 12.71 -23.52
C ILE A 232 -21.17 14.22 -23.77
N SER A 233 -21.15 15.03 -22.71
CA SER A 233 -21.13 16.49 -22.79
C SER A 233 -19.72 17.02 -22.55
N VAL A 234 -19.35 18.12 -23.22
CA VAL A 234 -18.05 18.76 -23.07
C VAL A 234 -18.16 20.00 -22.19
N ILE A 235 -17.42 20.02 -21.08
CA ILE A 235 -17.23 21.20 -20.24
C ILE A 235 -15.83 21.73 -20.49
N HIS A 236 -15.74 23.00 -20.90
CA HIS A 236 -14.45 23.69 -21.04
C HIS A 236 -14.05 24.27 -19.70
N GLU A 237 -13.05 23.67 -19.05
CA GLU A 237 -12.48 24.20 -17.82
C GLU A 237 -11.12 24.82 -18.16
N LYS A 238 -11.07 26.15 -18.21
CA LYS A 238 -9.90 26.95 -18.63
C LYS A 238 -9.44 26.65 -20.06
N LYS A 239 -8.39 25.83 -20.23
CA LYS A 239 -7.76 25.46 -21.52
C LYS A 239 -7.97 23.99 -21.89
N GLU A 240 -8.68 23.22 -21.07
CA GLU A 240 -8.83 21.77 -21.27
C GLU A 240 -10.29 21.39 -21.51
N LYS A 241 -10.50 20.52 -22.51
CA LYS A 241 -11.79 19.86 -22.75
C LYS A 241 -11.95 18.70 -21.77
N LYS A 242 -12.97 18.79 -20.91
CA LYS A 242 -13.37 17.71 -20.00
C LYS A 242 -14.69 17.10 -20.47
N TYR A 243 -14.77 15.78 -20.40
CA TYR A 243 -15.96 15.02 -20.76
C TYR A 243 -16.71 14.61 -19.50
N VAL A 244 -18.03 14.79 -19.54
CA VAL A 244 -18.97 14.43 -18.48
C VAL A 244 -20.09 13.61 -19.11
N TYR A 245 -20.61 12.63 -18.38
CA TYR A 245 -21.74 11.84 -18.85
C TYR A 245 -23.02 12.69 -18.78
N ASP A 246 -23.75 12.79 -19.90
CA ASP A 246 -25.01 13.52 -19.91
C ASP A 246 -26.10 12.66 -19.25
N THR A 247 -26.67 13.16 -18.16
CA THR A 247 -27.74 12.45 -17.43
C THR A 247 -29.14 12.80 -17.93
N LEU A 248 -29.25 13.63 -18.98
CA LEU A 248 -30.53 14.12 -19.52
C LEU A 248 -31.27 13.15 -20.46
N LYS A 249 -31.09 11.83 -20.29
CA LYS A 249 -32.00 10.82 -20.85
C LYS A 249 -32.63 9.98 -19.72
N VAL A 250 -33.36 10.65 -18.83
CA VAL A 250 -34.45 10.01 -18.06
C VAL A 250 -35.70 10.87 -18.22
N LYS A 251 -36.54 10.44 -19.17
CA LYS A 251 -37.90 10.88 -19.51
C LYS A 251 -38.08 12.26 -20.12
#